data_AF-A0A259CSP4-F1
#
_entry.id   AF-A0A259CSP4-F1
#
_cell.length_a   1.000
_cell.length_b   1.000
_cell.length_c   1.000
_cell.angle_alpha   90.00
_cell.angle_beta   90.00
_cell.angle_gamma   90.00
#
_symmetry.space_group_name_H-M   'P 1'
#
loop_
_entity.id
_entity.type
_entity.pdbx_description
1 polymer ?
#
loop_
_entity_poly.entity_id
_entity_poly.type
_entity_poly.pdbx_seq_one_letter_code
_entity_poly.pdbx_strand_id
1 'polypeptide(L)'
;MTTAEGTTQAIFPEGGLSLDGRVGTARLGLLSYIMAGFDPLGRDVVFVPVGLAYDRVLEDRVLVAAAETGSRRFRVRPLPALGFAARAAFKLASGRFKGFGTAAAAFGPPLSLRSYLAEMPQAAPEGLALRIMAAIERVVPVVPVALVAAALTEGPGDRNELVAQAEILVKALTDFGAELRLAPQGIAATVEEGLAPLIARGIVTPDLKPVAAQRSLLQFYAASVQQRLKL
;
A
#
# COMPACT_ATOMS: atom_id res chain seq x y z
N MET A 1 13.44 -26.05 11.35
CA MET A 1 13.04 -24.86 10.54
C MET A 1 12.83 -23.69 11.49
N THR A 2 13.11 -22.44 11.11
CA THR A 2 13.09 -21.28 12.03
C THR A 2 11.73 -21.04 12.72
N THR A 3 10.62 -21.51 12.14
CA THR A 3 9.30 -21.48 12.80
C THR A 3 9.16 -22.51 13.93
N ALA A 4 9.87 -23.64 13.86
CA ALA A 4 9.87 -24.68 14.91
C ALA A 4 10.58 -24.20 16.19
N GLU A 5 11.53 -23.26 16.04
CA GLU A 5 12.23 -22.56 17.13
C GLU A 5 11.35 -21.47 17.78
N GLY A 6 10.11 -21.26 17.32
CA GLY A 6 9.19 -20.26 17.87
C GLY A 6 9.59 -18.81 17.60
N THR A 7 10.42 -18.55 16.59
CA THR A 7 10.91 -17.22 16.27
C THR A 7 9.97 -16.48 15.32
N THR A 8 9.62 -15.23 15.66
CA THR A 8 8.87 -14.32 14.79
C THR A 8 9.69 -13.94 13.56
N GLN A 9 9.08 -14.06 12.39
CA GLN A 9 9.70 -13.70 11.11
C GLN A 9 8.76 -12.79 10.33
N ALA A 10 9.31 -11.72 9.77
CA ALA A 10 8.62 -10.87 8.82
C ALA A 10 8.97 -11.32 7.39
N ILE A 11 7.95 -11.59 6.59
CA ILE A 11 8.11 -12.04 5.20
C ILE A 11 7.18 -11.23 4.31
N PHE A 12 7.62 -10.94 3.09
CA PHE A 12 6.75 -10.39 2.03
C PHE A 12 6.36 -11.55 1.11
N PRO A 13 5.12 -12.07 1.17
CA PRO A 13 4.74 -13.24 0.40
C PRO A 13 4.92 -13.03 -1.11
N GLU A 14 4.79 -11.80 -1.60
CA GLU A 14 4.97 -11.42 -3.01
C GLU A 14 6.44 -11.51 -3.49
N GLY A 15 7.40 -11.51 -2.56
CA GLY A 15 8.83 -11.58 -2.85
C GLY A 15 9.44 -10.27 -3.39
N GLY A 16 8.75 -9.14 -3.25
CA GLY A 16 9.21 -7.83 -3.68
C GLY A 16 8.27 -6.69 -3.26
N LEU A 17 8.62 -5.46 -3.64
CA LEU A 17 7.75 -4.29 -3.51
C LEU A 17 6.64 -4.35 -4.56
N SER A 18 5.48 -3.79 -4.23
CA SER A 18 4.38 -3.61 -5.20
C SER A 18 4.84 -2.68 -6.33
N LEU A 19 4.53 -3.07 -7.57
CA LEU A 19 4.95 -2.34 -8.78
C LEU A 19 3.81 -1.47 -9.34
N ASP A 20 2.56 -1.79 -9.02
CA ASP A 20 1.35 -1.13 -9.53
C ASP A 20 0.43 -0.60 -8.41
N GLY A 21 0.86 -0.70 -7.15
CA GLY A 21 0.14 -0.22 -5.98
C GLY A 21 -0.91 -1.21 -5.45
N ARG A 22 -1.03 -2.38 -6.07
CA ARG A 22 -1.93 -3.46 -5.64
C ARG A 22 -1.20 -4.46 -4.75
N VAL A 23 -1.95 -5.18 -3.93
CA VAL A 23 -1.51 -6.43 -3.31
C VAL A 23 -1.42 -7.48 -4.41
N GLY A 24 -0.22 -8.03 -4.61
CA GLY A 24 0.10 -8.97 -5.67
C GLY A 24 -0.22 -10.42 -5.33
N THR A 25 0.35 -11.35 -6.10
CA THR A 25 0.24 -12.79 -5.83
C THR A 25 1.42 -13.28 -4.98
N ALA A 26 1.16 -14.23 -4.10
CA ALA A 26 2.20 -14.81 -3.27
C ALA A 26 3.13 -15.75 -4.08
N ARG A 27 4.42 -15.75 -3.72
CA ARG A 27 5.40 -16.75 -4.12
C ARG A 27 5.22 -17.99 -3.27
N LEU A 28 4.79 -19.08 -3.91
CA LEU A 28 4.44 -20.32 -3.23
C LEU A 28 5.63 -21.03 -2.56
N GLY A 29 6.87 -20.77 -2.98
CA GLY A 29 8.04 -21.51 -2.50
C GLY A 29 8.19 -21.50 -0.98
N LEU A 30 8.09 -20.32 -0.35
CA LEU A 30 8.22 -20.19 1.10
C LEU A 30 7.05 -20.86 1.84
N LEU A 31 5.82 -20.67 1.37
CA LEU A 31 4.63 -21.27 1.98
C LEU A 31 4.62 -22.79 1.85
N SER A 32 5.07 -23.31 0.70
CA SER A 32 5.23 -24.75 0.46
C SER A 32 6.23 -25.35 1.42
N TYR A 33 7.36 -24.67 1.65
CA TYR A 33 8.37 -25.10 2.61
C TYR A 33 7.82 -25.09 4.05
N ILE A 34 7.04 -24.07 4.42
CA ILE A 34 6.41 -23.99 5.74
C ILE A 34 5.41 -25.12 5.96
N MET A 35 4.57 -25.41 4.97
CA MET A 35 3.58 -26.49 5.05
C MET A 35 4.24 -27.87 5.07
N ALA A 36 5.25 -28.10 4.22
CA ALA A 36 5.95 -29.38 4.16
C ALA A 36 6.73 -29.69 5.46
N GLY A 37 7.22 -28.66 6.16
CA GLY A 37 7.92 -28.79 7.43
C GLY A 37 7.04 -28.74 8.67
N PHE A 38 5.71 -28.67 8.52
CA PHE A 38 4.78 -28.51 9.64
C PHE A 38 4.48 -29.85 10.33
N ASP A 39 4.67 -29.91 11.65
CA ASP A 39 4.26 -31.03 12.49
C ASP A 39 2.93 -30.69 13.21
N PRO A 40 1.80 -31.36 12.89
CA PRO A 40 0.51 -31.11 13.53
C PRO A 40 0.48 -31.35 15.03
N LEU A 41 1.37 -32.19 15.56
CA LEU A 41 1.50 -32.47 17.00
C LEU A 41 2.46 -31.50 17.70
N GLY A 42 3.27 -30.78 16.94
CA GLY A 42 4.26 -29.81 17.41
C GLY A 42 3.68 -28.43 17.74
N ARG A 43 4.50 -27.37 17.61
CA ARG A 43 4.04 -25.98 17.77
C ARG A 43 3.25 -25.54 16.54
N ASP A 44 2.20 -24.74 16.76
CA ASP A 44 1.45 -24.16 15.65
C ASP A 44 2.25 -23.07 14.93
N VAL A 45 1.96 -22.88 13.64
CA VAL A 45 2.46 -21.77 12.83
C VAL A 45 1.30 -20.81 12.61
N VAL A 46 1.46 -19.58 13.10
CA VAL A 46 0.43 -18.54 12.98
C VAL A 46 0.91 -17.46 12.03
N PHE A 47 0.14 -17.20 10.99
CA PHE A 47 0.36 -16.08 10.09
C PHE A 47 -0.44 -14.87 10.58
N VAL A 48 0.24 -13.74 10.79
CA VAL A 48 -0.43 -12.46 11.12
C VAL A 48 -0.43 -11.61 9.85
N PRO A 49 -1.60 -11.37 9.20
CA PRO A 49 -1.68 -10.50 8.05
C PRO A 49 -1.30 -9.07 8.43
N VAL A 50 -0.41 -8.43 7.67
CA VAL A 50 0.00 -7.04 7.90
C VAL A 50 -0.13 -6.27 6.59
N GLY A 51 -0.90 -5.18 6.64
CA GLY A 51 -1.03 -4.22 5.55
C GLY A 51 -0.21 -2.97 5.84
N LEU A 52 0.55 -2.49 4.85
CA LEU A 52 1.34 -1.27 4.94
C LEU A 52 0.91 -0.29 3.86
N ALA A 53 0.78 0.98 4.22
CA ALA A 53 0.46 2.06 3.29
C ALA A 53 1.28 3.32 3.58
N TYR A 54 1.70 4.00 2.53
CA TYR A 54 2.51 5.22 2.59
C TYR A 54 1.97 6.25 1.58
N ASP A 55 1.77 7.48 2.03
CA ASP A 55 1.48 8.62 1.13
C ASP A 55 2.67 8.96 0.23
N ARG A 56 3.86 8.55 0.66
CA ARG A 56 5.11 8.79 -0.05
C ARG A 56 6.00 7.57 0.03
N VAL A 57 6.28 6.97 -1.12
CA VAL A 57 7.35 5.98 -1.23
C VAL A 57 8.57 6.74 -1.72
N LEU A 58 9.68 6.69 -0.98
CA LEU A 58 10.89 7.45 -1.34
C LEU A 58 11.47 7.04 -2.72
N GLU A 59 10.95 5.97 -3.32
CA GLU A 59 11.39 5.33 -4.57
C GLU A 59 10.38 5.46 -5.73
N ASP A 60 9.28 6.22 -5.59
CA ASP A 60 8.14 6.20 -6.53
C ASP A 60 8.47 6.41 -8.02
N ARG A 61 9.39 7.34 -8.36
CA ARG A 61 9.78 7.56 -9.76
C ARG A 61 10.67 6.44 -10.30
N VAL A 62 11.33 5.71 -9.41
CA VAL A 62 12.25 4.61 -9.74
C VAL A 62 11.48 3.31 -9.91
N LEU A 63 10.43 3.08 -9.10
CA LEU A 63 9.58 1.90 -9.18
C LEU A 63 8.67 1.93 -10.43
N VAL A 64 8.03 3.06 -10.74
CA VAL A 64 7.23 3.20 -11.97
C VAL A 64 8.11 3.09 -13.22
N ALA A 65 9.30 3.72 -13.23
CA ALA A 65 10.25 3.56 -14.32
C ALA A 65 10.75 2.12 -14.47
N ALA A 66 10.87 1.36 -13.37
CA ALA A 66 11.25 -0.06 -13.40
C ALA A 66 10.13 -0.97 -13.92
N ALA A 67 8.86 -0.65 -13.66
CA ALA A 67 7.71 -1.33 -14.26
C ALA A 67 7.65 -1.10 -15.78
N GLU A 68 8.02 0.11 -16.25
CA GLU A 68 8.05 0.45 -17.68
C GLU A 68 9.28 -0.12 -18.43
N THR A 69 10.37 -0.45 -17.73
CA THR A 69 11.65 -0.85 -18.37
C THR A 69 12.14 -2.26 -18.03
N GLY A 70 11.52 -2.98 -17.10
CA GLY A 70 11.85 -4.37 -16.76
C GLY A 70 13.22 -4.61 -16.12
N SER A 71 13.97 -3.55 -15.77
CA SER A 71 15.35 -3.67 -15.26
C SER A 71 15.46 -3.30 -13.76
N ARG A 72 15.94 -4.23 -12.93
CA ARG A 72 16.12 -4.07 -11.46
C ARG A 72 17.42 -3.35 -11.06
N ARG A 73 18.08 -2.60 -11.94
CA ARG A 73 19.40 -1.98 -11.64
C ARG A 73 19.31 -0.48 -11.42
N PHE A 74 19.54 -0.11 -10.17
CA PHE A 74 19.46 1.23 -9.62
C PHE A 74 20.68 2.09 -9.98
N ARG A 75 20.46 3.38 -10.28
CA ARG A 75 21.53 4.39 -10.33
C ARG A 75 21.03 5.65 -9.62
N VAL A 76 21.25 5.74 -8.31
CA VAL A 76 20.95 6.94 -7.52
C VAL A 76 21.88 8.05 -8.00
N ARG A 77 21.32 9.11 -8.61
CA ARG A 77 22.10 10.29 -9.03
C ARG A 77 22.30 11.20 -7.80
N PRO A 78 23.53 11.47 -7.35
CA PRO A 78 23.80 12.19 -6.11
C PRO A 78 23.44 13.69 -6.14
N LEU A 79 23.52 14.34 -7.29
CA LEU A 79 23.29 15.79 -7.44
C LEU A 79 21.84 16.23 -7.11
N PRO A 80 20.78 15.57 -7.64
CA PRO A 80 19.39 15.88 -7.25
C PRO A 80 19.07 15.59 -5.78
N ALA A 81 19.71 14.59 -5.18
CA ALA A 81 19.48 14.22 -3.78
C ALA A 81 19.95 15.33 -2.82
N LEU A 82 21.08 15.98 -3.12
CA LEU A 82 21.61 17.10 -2.34
C LEU A 82 20.68 18.33 -2.37
N GLY A 83 20.12 18.66 -3.54
CA GLY A 83 19.16 19.75 -3.69
C GLY A 83 17.83 19.48 -2.97
N PHE A 84 17.40 18.22 -2.91
CA PHE A 84 16.25 17.81 -2.11
C PHE A 84 16.52 17.98 -0.60
N ALA A 85 17.70 17.54 -0.13
CA ALA A 85 18.10 17.68 1.28
C ALA A 85 18.19 19.15 1.71
N ALA A 86 18.79 20.03 0.88
CA ALA A 86 18.88 21.46 1.17
C ALA A 86 17.50 22.14 1.24
N ARG A 87 16.57 21.79 0.34
CA ARG A 87 15.18 22.29 0.38
C ARG A 87 14.42 21.77 1.59
N ALA A 88 14.62 20.50 1.97
CA ALA A 88 14.03 19.92 3.17
C ALA A 88 14.55 20.61 4.44
N ALA A 89 15.87 20.83 4.53
CA ALA A 89 16.50 21.56 5.63
C ALA A 89 16.01 23.01 5.72
N PHE A 90 15.86 23.70 4.58
CA PHE A 90 15.29 25.05 4.55
C PHE A 90 13.82 25.10 4.99
N LYS A 91 13.00 24.11 4.58
CA LYS A 91 11.62 23.98 5.05
C LYS A 91 11.55 23.67 6.55
N LEU A 92 12.47 22.86 7.06
CA LEU A 92 12.58 22.53 8.47
C LEU A 92 12.95 23.78 9.28
N ALA A 93 13.98 24.51 8.86
CA ALA A 93 14.43 25.75 9.50
C ALA A 93 13.38 26.87 9.44
N SER A 94 12.54 26.90 8.41
CA SER A 94 11.46 27.89 8.28
C SER A 94 10.14 27.49 8.96
N GLY A 95 10.10 26.34 9.66
CA GLY A 95 8.87 25.83 10.29
C GLY A 95 7.77 25.42 9.31
N ARG A 96 8.07 25.37 7.99
CA ARG A 96 7.14 25.03 6.90
C ARG A 96 7.22 23.56 6.50
N PHE A 97 7.91 22.74 7.31
CA PHE A 97 8.06 21.32 7.06
C PHE A 97 6.81 20.57 7.51
N LYS A 98 5.93 20.24 6.56
CA LYS A 98 4.68 19.50 6.80
C LYS A 98 4.86 17.97 6.89
N GLY A 99 6.08 17.46 7.11
CA GLY A 99 6.35 16.02 7.14
C GLY A 99 6.44 15.37 5.76
N PHE A 100 6.49 14.03 5.73
CA PHE A 100 6.61 13.21 4.52
C PHE A 100 5.28 12.58 4.06
N GLY A 101 4.16 12.95 4.68
CA GLY A 101 2.85 12.31 4.51
C GLY A 101 2.57 11.26 5.59
N THR A 102 1.45 10.57 5.46
CA THR A 102 1.00 9.51 6.37
C THR A 102 1.65 8.16 6.03
N ALA A 103 2.11 7.44 7.06
CA ALA A 103 2.52 6.05 6.98
C ALA A 103 1.69 5.25 7.99
N ALA A 104 1.09 4.15 7.52
CA ALA A 104 0.18 3.35 8.32
C ALA A 104 0.49 1.86 8.20
N ALA A 105 0.34 1.16 9.32
CA ALA A 105 0.35 -0.28 9.39
C ALA A 105 -0.93 -0.76 10.07
N ALA A 106 -1.52 -1.83 9.56
CA ALA A 106 -2.66 -2.48 10.20
C ALA A 106 -2.50 -4.00 10.18
N PHE A 107 -3.09 -4.63 11.18
CA PHE A 107 -2.93 -6.05 11.47
C PHE A 107 -4.30 -6.74 11.33
N GLY A 108 -4.29 -7.88 10.65
CA GLY A 108 -5.46 -8.73 10.50
C GLY A 108 -5.56 -9.81 11.58
N PRO A 109 -6.70 -10.52 11.62
CA PRO A 109 -6.86 -11.65 12.51
C PRO A 109 -5.81 -12.73 12.17
N PRO A 110 -5.14 -13.32 13.18
CA PRO A 110 -4.16 -14.36 12.96
C PRO A 110 -4.79 -15.61 12.30
N LEU A 111 -4.06 -16.22 11.38
CA LEU A 111 -4.42 -17.45 10.68
C LEU A 111 -3.56 -18.60 11.19
N SER A 112 -4.18 -19.58 11.85
CA SER A 112 -3.52 -20.81 12.31
C SER A 112 -3.35 -21.80 11.16
N LEU A 113 -2.12 -22.28 10.94
CA LEU A 113 -1.85 -23.35 9.98
C LEU A 113 -2.47 -24.67 10.43
N ARG A 114 -2.43 -24.98 11.73
CA ARG A 114 -3.09 -26.17 12.29
C ARG A 114 -4.58 -26.16 12.00
N SER A 115 -5.28 -25.07 12.33
CA SER A 115 -6.72 -24.95 12.08
C SER A 115 -7.04 -25.05 10.59
N TYR A 116 -6.22 -24.43 9.73
CA TYR A 116 -6.37 -24.52 8.28
C TYR A 116 -6.25 -25.95 7.75
N LEU A 117 -5.24 -26.70 8.19
CA LEU A 117 -5.04 -28.09 7.77
C LEU A 117 -6.05 -29.06 8.40
N ALA A 118 -6.59 -28.75 9.58
CA ALA A 118 -7.69 -29.51 10.15
C ALA A 118 -9.00 -29.33 9.35
N GLU A 119 -9.26 -28.12 8.85
CA GLU A 119 -10.38 -27.80 7.95
C GLU A 119 -10.18 -28.39 6.56
N MET A 120 -8.95 -28.35 6.04
CA MET A 120 -8.58 -28.80 4.69
C MET A 120 -7.35 -29.73 4.73
N PRO A 121 -7.51 -31.02 5.07
CA PRO A 121 -6.38 -31.94 5.25
C PRO A 121 -5.52 -32.18 4.00
N GLN A 122 -6.10 -31.97 2.81
CA GLN A 122 -5.43 -32.12 1.52
C GLN A 122 -5.19 -30.76 0.83
N ALA A 123 -5.11 -29.67 1.62
CA ALA A 123 -4.88 -28.34 1.08
C ALA A 123 -3.52 -28.24 0.39
N ALA A 124 -3.55 -27.72 -0.83
CA ALA A 124 -2.34 -27.31 -1.53
C ALA A 124 -1.84 -25.94 -1.03
N PRO A 125 -0.53 -25.62 -1.13
CA PRO A 125 0.03 -24.33 -0.73
C PRO A 125 -0.63 -23.12 -1.36
N GLU A 126 -1.19 -23.27 -2.56
CA GLU A 126 -1.96 -22.27 -3.28
C GLU A 126 -3.18 -21.81 -2.50
N GLY A 127 -3.90 -22.72 -1.84
CA GLY A 127 -5.08 -22.40 -1.05
C GLY A 127 -4.73 -21.55 0.17
N LEU A 128 -3.65 -21.91 0.88
CA LEU A 128 -3.12 -21.15 2.00
C LEU A 128 -2.66 -19.76 1.54
N ALA A 129 -1.93 -19.72 0.42
CA ALA A 129 -1.46 -18.48 -0.18
C ALA A 129 -2.61 -17.52 -0.49
N LEU A 130 -3.66 -18.00 -1.17
CA LEU A 130 -4.85 -17.19 -1.46
C LEU A 130 -5.53 -16.68 -0.20
N ARG A 131 -5.67 -17.52 0.84
CA ARG A 131 -6.28 -17.13 2.12
C ARG A 131 -5.45 -16.05 2.85
N ILE A 132 -4.13 -16.19 2.85
CA ILE A 132 -3.22 -15.18 3.44
C ILE A 132 -3.28 -13.87 2.65
N MET A 133 -3.19 -13.91 1.32
CA MET A 133 -3.19 -12.70 0.50
C MET A 133 -4.52 -11.96 0.59
N ALA A 134 -5.65 -12.66 0.58
CA ALA A 134 -6.97 -12.06 0.80
C ALA A 134 -7.07 -11.41 2.18
N ALA A 135 -6.47 -12.00 3.21
CA ALA A 135 -6.44 -11.40 4.54
C ALA A 135 -5.54 -10.15 4.60
N ILE A 136 -4.40 -10.15 3.91
CA ILE A 136 -3.51 -8.98 3.76
C ILE A 136 -4.24 -7.85 3.04
N GLU A 137 -4.86 -8.14 1.89
CA GLU A 137 -5.58 -7.16 1.07
C GLU A 137 -6.68 -6.43 1.85
N ARG A 138 -7.40 -7.14 2.72
CA ARG A 138 -8.44 -6.55 3.58
C ARG A 138 -7.91 -5.53 4.58
N VAL A 139 -6.66 -5.68 5.03
CA VAL A 139 -6.06 -4.85 6.08
C VAL A 139 -5.09 -3.81 5.56
N VAL A 140 -4.85 -3.70 4.25
CA VAL A 140 -4.08 -2.58 3.70
C VAL A 140 -4.81 -1.27 4.04
N PRO A 141 -4.18 -0.35 4.81
CA PRO A 141 -4.85 0.89 5.18
C PRO A 141 -5.00 1.82 3.97
N VAL A 142 -6.09 2.60 3.97
CA VAL A 142 -6.28 3.70 3.03
C VAL A 142 -5.75 4.99 3.65
N VAL A 143 -4.80 5.61 2.95
CA VAL A 143 -4.14 6.86 3.34
C VAL A 143 -4.57 8.01 2.41
N PRO A 144 -4.39 9.30 2.80
CA PRO A 144 -4.91 10.45 2.07
C PRO A 144 -4.52 10.49 0.59
N VAL A 145 -3.26 10.21 0.23
CA VAL A 145 -2.81 10.26 -1.18
C VAL A 145 -3.49 9.18 -2.01
N ALA A 146 -3.64 7.97 -1.48
CA ALA A 146 -4.29 6.87 -2.19
C ALA A 146 -5.77 7.17 -2.43
N LEU A 147 -6.46 7.69 -1.42
CA LEU A 147 -7.86 8.10 -1.52
C LEU A 147 -8.04 9.22 -2.56
N VAL A 148 -7.24 10.28 -2.47
CA VAL A 148 -7.34 11.43 -3.40
C VAL A 148 -6.96 11.02 -4.81
N ALA A 149 -5.95 10.17 -4.99
CA ALA A 149 -5.58 9.66 -6.31
C ALA A 149 -6.73 8.87 -6.94
N ALA A 150 -7.44 8.04 -6.18
CA ALA A 150 -8.62 7.34 -6.65
C ALA A 150 -9.79 8.30 -6.95
N ALA A 151 -10.04 9.30 -6.11
CA ALA A 151 -11.08 10.30 -6.38
C ALA A 151 -10.79 11.12 -7.66
N LEU A 152 -9.52 11.41 -7.94
CA LEU A 152 -9.10 12.12 -9.15
C LEU A 152 -9.28 11.31 -10.44
N THR A 153 -9.38 9.97 -10.38
CA THR A 153 -9.64 9.17 -11.59
C THR A 153 -11.05 9.36 -12.13
N GLU A 154 -11.98 9.83 -11.31
CA GLU A 154 -13.34 10.20 -11.71
C GLU A 154 -13.43 11.56 -12.43
N GLY A 155 -12.32 12.32 -12.45
CA GLY A 155 -12.22 13.58 -13.19
C GLY A 155 -13.05 14.74 -12.62
N PRO A 156 -12.95 15.07 -11.31
CA PRO A 156 -13.67 16.21 -10.73
C PRO A 156 -13.25 17.53 -11.39
N GLY A 157 -14.22 18.41 -11.63
CA GLY A 157 -14.02 19.73 -12.23
C GLY A 157 -13.49 20.77 -11.24
N ASP A 158 -13.80 20.61 -9.95
CA ASP A 158 -13.33 21.49 -8.88
C ASP A 158 -13.06 20.76 -7.54
N ARG A 159 -12.64 21.52 -6.52
CA ARG A 159 -12.30 20.98 -5.20
C ARG A 159 -13.51 20.45 -4.44
N ASN A 160 -14.68 21.05 -4.61
CA ASN A 160 -15.90 20.59 -3.93
C ASN A 160 -16.34 19.26 -4.51
N GLU A 161 -16.27 19.11 -5.84
CA GLU A 161 -16.51 17.83 -6.51
C GLU A 161 -15.48 16.77 -6.07
N LEU A 162 -14.20 17.13 -5.95
CA LEU A 162 -13.18 16.19 -5.45
C LEU A 162 -13.47 15.73 -4.01
N VAL A 163 -13.92 16.62 -3.13
CA VAL A 163 -14.36 16.26 -1.77
C VAL A 163 -15.56 15.33 -1.80
N ALA A 164 -16.57 15.63 -2.62
CA ALA A 164 -17.73 14.77 -2.77
C ALA A 164 -17.36 13.36 -3.28
N GLN A 165 -16.44 13.26 -4.25
CA GLN A 165 -15.93 11.97 -4.71
C GLN A 165 -15.17 11.22 -3.60
N ALA A 166 -14.34 11.91 -2.82
CA ALA A 166 -13.66 11.32 -1.68
C ALA A 166 -14.66 10.81 -0.61
N GLU A 167 -15.74 11.54 -0.34
CA GLU A 167 -16.81 11.11 0.58
C GLU A 167 -17.51 9.84 0.08
N ILE A 168 -17.82 9.75 -1.22
CA ILE A 168 -18.41 8.55 -1.83
C ILE A 168 -17.47 7.35 -1.65
N LEU A 169 -16.18 7.52 -1.95
CA LEU A 169 -15.19 6.46 -1.78
C LEU A 169 -15.03 6.05 -0.32
N VAL A 170 -14.96 7.00 0.60
CA VAL A 170 -14.86 6.72 2.04
C VAL A 170 -16.06 5.93 2.54
N LYS A 171 -17.27 6.30 2.10
CA LYS A 171 -18.47 5.54 2.46
C LYS A 171 -18.37 4.10 1.96
N ALA A 172 -18.06 3.91 0.68
CA ALA A 172 -17.93 2.57 0.10
C ALA A 172 -16.85 1.74 0.80
N LEU A 173 -15.67 2.32 1.04
CA LEU A 173 -14.57 1.68 1.78
C LEU A 173 -14.96 1.29 3.21
N THR A 174 -15.72 2.14 3.89
CA THR A 174 -16.24 1.87 5.24
C THR A 174 -17.22 0.69 5.22
N ASP A 175 -18.13 0.66 4.23
CA ASP A 175 -19.08 -0.44 4.04
C ASP A 175 -18.36 -1.78 3.78
N PHE A 176 -17.19 -1.75 3.12
CA PHE A 176 -16.31 -2.91 2.93
C PHE A 176 -15.42 -3.25 4.15
N GLY A 177 -15.47 -2.46 5.23
CA GLY A 177 -14.64 -2.64 6.42
C GLY A 177 -13.16 -2.37 6.16
N ALA A 178 -12.84 -1.38 5.32
CA ALA A 178 -11.48 -0.95 5.09
C ALA A 178 -10.94 -0.16 6.30
N GLU A 179 -9.64 -0.32 6.58
CA GLU A 179 -8.95 0.47 7.58
C GLU A 179 -8.63 1.86 7.03
N LEU A 180 -9.26 2.89 7.57
CA LEU A 180 -9.09 4.28 7.10
C LEU A 180 -8.12 5.04 8.01
N ARG A 181 -7.05 5.58 7.43
CA ARG A 181 -6.04 6.40 8.12
C ARG A 181 -6.01 7.79 7.51
N LEU A 182 -7.11 8.50 7.73
CA LEU A 182 -7.41 9.81 7.14
C LEU A 182 -7.23 10.94 8.16
N ALA A 183 -7.31 12.19 7.71
CA ALA A 183 -7.13 13.35 8.56
C ALA A 183 -8.26 13.43 9.61
N PRO A 184 -7.96 13.62 10.90
CA PRO A 184 -8.97 13.66 11.96
C PRO A 184 -9.91 14.87 11.87
N GLN A 185 -9.53 15.89 11.09
CA GLN A 185 -10.35 17.09 10.84
C GLN A 185 -11.43 16.86 9.77
N GLY A 186 -11.46 15.68 9.13
CA GLY A 186 -12.50 15.29 8.17
C GLY A 186 -12.01 15.15 6.72
N ILE A 187 -12.96 14.91 5.82
CA ILE A 187 -12.64 14.57 4.42
C ILE A 187 -12.06 15.74 3.65
N ALA A 188 -12.53 16.96 3.85
CA ALA A 188 -11.94 18.14 3.23
C ALA A 188 -10.45 18.31 3.60
N ALA A 189 -10.09 18.12 4.88
CA ALA A 189 -8.70 18.15 5.32
C ALA A 189 -7.88 16.99 4.73
N THR A 190 -8.47 15.80 4.64
CA THR A 190 -7.86 14.62 4.00
C THR A 190 -7.57 14.88 2.53
N VAL A 191 -8.49 15.54 1.82
CA VAL A 191 -8.31 15.92 0.42
C VAL A 191 -7.14 16.89 0.27
N GLU A 192 -7.04 17.92 1.12
CA GLU A 192 -5.90 18.83 1.08
C GLU A 192 -4.57 18.13 1.41
N GLU A 193 -4.58 17.23 2.40
CA GLU A 193 -3.39 16.45 2.79
C GLU A 193 -2.91 15.54 1.66
N GLY A 194 -3.82 14.87 0.96
CA GLY A 194 -3.49 13.98 -0.17
C GLY A 194 -3.20 14.73 -1.48
N LEU A 195 -3.87 15.85 -1.75
CA LEU A 195 -3.70 16.62 -2.98
C LEU A 195 -2.40 17.43 -2.99
N ALA A 196 -2.02 18.02 -1.86
CA ALA A 196 -0.80 18.82 -1.74
C ALA A 196 0.47 18.10 -2.23
N PRO A 197 0.78 16.85 -1.85
CA PRO A 197 1.93 16.11 -2.36
C PRO A 197 1.78 15.74 -3.84
N LEU A 198 0.57 15.41 -4.33
CA LEU A 198 0.34 15.11 -5.75
C LEU A 198 0.67 16.33 -6.64
N ILE A 199 0.25 17.54 -6.23
CA ILE A 199 0.58 18.79 -6.93
C ILE A 199 2.06 19.13 -6.79
N ALA A 200 2.62 19.06 -5.58
CA ALA A 200 4.02 19.39 -5.33
C ALA A 200 5.00 18.49 -6.12
N ARG A 201 4.54 17.30 -6.53
CA ARG A 201 5.31 16.35 -7.35
C ARG A 201 5.03 16.44 -8.84
N GLY A 202 4.11 17.31 -9.25
CA GLY A 202 3.70 17.46 -10.65
C GLY A 202 2.96 16.24 -11.20
N ILE A 203 2.31 15.45 -10.34
CA ILE A 203 1.45 14.33 -10.77
C ILE A 203 0.09 14.89 -11.23
N VAL A 204 -0.37 15.94 -10.56
CA VAL A 204 -1.64 16.63 -10.80
C VAL A 204 -1.36 18.13 -10.87
N THR A 205 -2.07 18.87 -11.72
CA THR A 205 -1.96 20.34 -11.76
C THR A 205 -2.79 20.99 -10.64
N PRO A 206 -2.58 22.29 -10.33
CA PRO A 206 -3.44 23.02 -9.41
C PRO A 206 -4.93 23.02 -9.79
N ASP A 207 -5.23 22.87 -11.09
CA ASP A 207 -6.58 22.74 -11.65
C ASP A 207 -7.11 21.30 -11.62
N LEU A 208 -6.54 20.43 -10.76
CA LEU A 208 -6.93 19.03 -10.56
C LEU A 208 -6.76 18.10 -11.76
N LYS A 209 -6.05 18.53 -12.81
CA LYS A 209 -5.85 17.70 -14.01
C LYS A 209 -4.65 16.75 -13.84
N PRO A 210 -4.82 15.44 -14.06
CA PRO A 210 -3.70 14.51 -14.12
C PRO A 210 -2.70 14.92 -15.20
N VAL A 211 -1.42 14.98 -14.86
CA VAL A 211 -0.35 15.26 -15.82
C VAL A 211 -0.12 14.00 -16.66
N ALA A 212 -0.21 14.12 -17.99
CA ALA A 212 -0.17 12.98 -18.92
C ALA A 212 1.04 12.07 -18.70
N ALA A 213 2.23 12.65 -18.50
CA ALA A 213 3.48 11.93 -18.26
C ALA A 213 3.58 11.28 -16.86
N GLN A 214 2.63 11.51 -15.96
CA GLN A 214 2.59 10.96 -14.60
C GLN A 214 1.32 10.12 -14.35
N ARG A 215 0.54 9.80 -15.38
CA ARG A 215 -0.70 9.01 -15.24
C ARG A 215 -0.45 7.64 -14.61
N SER A 216 0.62 6.95 -15.00
CA SER A 216 1.00 5.65 -14.40
C SER A 216 1.20 5.76 -12.89
N LEU A 217 1.81 6.85 -12.42
CA LEU A 217 2.05 7.09 -11.00
C LEU A 217 0.77 7.49 -10.24
N LEU A 218 -0.14 8.27 -10.87
CA LEU A 218 -1.44 8.53 -10.28
C LEU A 218 -2.25 7.23 -10.13
N GLN A 219 -2.24 6.40 -11.17
CA GLN A 219 -2.90 5.09 -11.16
C GLN A 219 -2.31 4.16 -10.10
N PHE A 220 -0.99 4.17 -9.91
CA PHE A 220 -0.32 3.43 -8.84
C PHE A 220 -0.89 3.78 -7.46
N TYR A 221 -1.07 5.06 -7.15
CA TYR A 221 -1.67 5.47 -5.87
C TYR A 221 -3.15 5.11 -5.74
N ALA A 222 -3.91 5.19 -6.83
CA ALA A 222 -5.32 4.86 -6.83
C ALA A 222 -5.57 3.33 -6.71
N ALA A 223 -4.59 2.51 -7.08
CA ALA A 223 -4.80 1.09 -7.32
C ALA A 223 -5.19 0.29 -6.06
N SER A 224 -4.65 0.61 -4.89
CA SER A 224 -4.99 -0.06 -3.63
C SER A 224 -6.44 0.19 -3.21
N VAL A 225 -6.91 1.43 -3.35
CA VAL A 225 -8.31 1.82 -3.09
C VAL A 225 -9.24 1.12 -4.10
N GLN A 226 -8.90 1.19 -5.39
CA GLN A 226 -9.69 0.54 -6.44
C GLN A 226 -9.69 -0.98 -6.32
N GLN A 227 -8.62 -1.59 -5.81
CA GLN A 227 -8.57 -3.01 -5.49
C GLN A 227 -9.54 -3.34 -4.35
N ARG A 228 -9.50 -2.59 -3.25
CA ARG A 228 -10.35 -2.81 -2.09
C ARG A 228 -11.85 -2.73 -2.41
N LEU A 229 -12.23 -1.84 -3.32
CA LEU A 229 -13.61 -1.64 -3.77
C LEU A 229 -14.13 -2.70 -4.75
N LYS A 230 -13.27 -3.62 -5.21
CA LYS A 230 -13.64 -4.75 -6.10
C LYS A 230 -13.82 -6.08 -5.35
N LEU A 231 -13.58 -6.10 -4.04
CA LEU A 231 -13.78 -7.26 -3.16
C LEU A 231 -15.26 -7.49 -2.86
#